data_AF-A0A263BV42-F1
#
_entry.id   AF-A0A263BV42-F1
#
_cell.length_a   1.000
_cell.length_b   1.000
_cell.length_c   1.000
_cell.angle_alpha   90.00
_cell.angle_beta   90.00
_cell.angle_gamma   90.00
#
_symmetry.space_group_name_H-M   'P 1'
#
loop_
_entity.id
_entity.type
_entity.pdbx_description
1 polymer ?
#
loop_
_entity_poly.entity_id
_entity_poly.type
_entity_poly.pdbx_seq_one_letter_code
_entity_poly.pdbx_strand_id
1 'polypeptide(L)'
;MIYLPFYGDTKSVLFEELLFRGALLYILVQKLGARNGIILSSLCFGVYHWYTYGVFGNFAIMAFVLIMTAIPGLVFAYAFVKTKSMALAIGLHLGWNFTNNSIFANGSWSDYYILIPQVPQTGIETMPHLAGMPINYLFNVLLANIMLPLLTYLVLKYYYSQSKDK
;
A
#
# COMPACT_ATOMS: atom_id res chain seq x y z
N MET A 1 12.22 19.13 -9.30
CA MET A 1 10.79 19.38 -9.60
C MET A 1 9.94 18.32 -8.89
N ILE A 2 9.58 18.52 -7.61
CA ILE A 2 8.90 17.50 -6.77
C ILE A 2 7.36 17.59 -6.87
N TYR A 3 6.83 18.71 -7.36
CA TYR A 3 5.39 18.99 -7.37
C TYR A 3 4.58 18.05 -8.27
N LEU A 4 5.10 17.72 -9.46
CA LEU A 4 4.37 16.91 -10.43
C LEU A 4 4.16 15.46 -9.94
N PRO A 5 5.19 14.77 -9.41
CA PRO A 5 4.98 13.44 -8.89
C PRO A 5 4.15 13.39 -7.60
N PHE A 6 4.34 14.34 -6.69
CA PHE A 6 3.53 14.42 -5.47
C PHE A 6 2.04 14.61 -5.79
N TYR A 7 1.72 15.44 -6.79
CA TYR A 7 0.35 15.62 -7.28
C TYR A 7 -0.21 14.34 -7.92
N GLY A 8 0.62 13.58 -8.65
CA GLY A 8 0.26 12.27 -9.20
C GLY A 8 -0.08 11.26 -8.11
N ASP A 9 0.81 11.10 -7.12
CA ASP A 9 0.62 10.21 -5.98
C ASP A 9 -0.65 10.57 -5.20
N THR A 10 -0.87 11.86 -4.95
CA THR A 10 -2.08 12.34 -4.25
C THR A 10 -3.36 11.93 -4.98
N LYS A 11 -3.41 12.09 -6.31
CA LYS A 11 -4.58 11.68 -7.10
C LYS A 11 -4.79 10.17 -7.05
N SER A 12 -3.74 9.37 -7.20
CA SER A 12 -3.83 7.90 -7.13
C SER A 12 -4.33 7.45 -5.76
N VAL A 13 -3.71 7.96 -4.70
CA VAL A 13 -4.06 7.60 -3.31
C VAL A 13 -5.51 7.98 -3.00
N LEU A 14 -5.96 9.17 -3.39
CA LEU A 14 -7.35 9.58 -3.17
C LEU A 14 -8.32 8.66 -3.90
N PHE A 15 -8.04 8.32 -5.17
CA PHE A 15 -8.88 7.40 -5.93
C PHE A 15 -8.97 6.04 -5.26
N GLU A 16 -7.82 5.47 -4.90
CA GLU A 16 -7.73 4.15 -4.27
C GLU A 16 -8.41 4.13 -2.89
N GLU A 17 -8.13 5.09 -2.01
CA GLU A 17 -8.73 5.12 -0.68
C GLU A 17 -10.24 5.35 -0.72
N LEU A 18 -10.74 6.23 -1.61
CA LEU A 18 -12.17 6.43 -1.77
C LEU A 18 -12.87 5.15 -2.29
N LEU A 19 -12.25 4.45 -3.24
CA LEU A 19 -12.81 3.22 -3.79
C LEU A 19 -12.81 2.08 -2.76
N PHE A 20 -11.66 1.80 -2.14
CA PHE A 20 -11.50 0.63 -1.30
C PHE A 20 -11.97 0.86 0.15
N ARG A 21 -11.74 2.04 0.74
CA ARG A 21 -12.17 2.34 2.13
C ARG A 21 -13.51 3.07 2.16
N GLY A 22 -13.67 4.08 1.31
CA GLY A 22 -14.89 4.90 1.27
C GLY A 22 -16.12 4.14 0.78
N ALA A 23 -16.00 3.36 -0.29
CA ALA A 23 -17.11 2.62 -0.88
C ALA A 23 -17.12 1.13 -0.49
N LEU A 24 -16.10 0.37 -0.91
CA LEU A 24 -16.11 -1.09 -0.77
C LEU A 24 -16.14 -1.53 0.70
N LEU A 25 -15.14 -1.12 1.49
CA LEU A 25 -15.05 -1.50 2.91
C LEU A 25 -16.29 -1.05 3.69
N TYR A 26 -16.81 0.14 3.43
CA TYR A 26 -18.01 0.65 4.09
C TYR A 26 -19.22 -0.30 3.89
N ILE A 27 -19.42 -0.79 2.66
CA ILE A 27 -20.49 -1.74 2.36
C ILE A 27 -20.20 -3.10 3.01
N LEU A 28 -18.96 -3.59 2.90
CA LEU A 28 -18.59 -4.91 3.43
C LEU A 28 -18.68 -4.97 4.96
N VAL A 29 -18.29 -3.91 5.66
CA VAL A 29 -18.40 -3.82 7.12
C VAL A 29 -19.86 -3.89 7.56
N GLN A 30 -20.76 -3.22 6.84
CA GLN A 30 -22.20 -3.27 7.14
C GLN A 30 -22.81 -4.65 6.89
N LYS A 31 -22.39 -5.33 5.81
CA LYS A 31 -22.98 -6.62 5.42
C LYS A 31 -22.35 -7.83 6.12
N LEU A 32 -21.05 -7.81 6.36
CA LEU A 32 -20.26 -8.97 6.79
C LEU A 32 -19.55 -8.76 8.12
N GLY A 33 -19.68 -7.56 8.71
CA GLY A 33 -18.98 -7.16 9.93
C GLY A 33 -17.54 -6.66 9.68
N ALA A 34 -16.99 -5.98 10.67
CA ALA A 34 -15.70 -5.30 10.56
C ALA A 34 -14.54 -6.22 10.17
N ARG A 35 -14.44 -7.40 10.79
CA ARG A 35 -13.34 -8.35 10.54
C ARG A 35 -13.32 -8.82 9.08
N ASN A 36 -14.46 -9.28 8.58
CA ASN A 36 -14.55 -9.80 7.22
C ASN A 36 -14.44 -8.69 6.18
N GLY A 37 -15.04 -7.52 6.47
CA GLY A 37 -14.93 -6.37 5.58
C GLY A 37 -13.50 -5.88 5.40
N ILE A 38 -12.71 -5.83 6.48
CA ILE A 38 -11.28 -5.49 6.42
C ILE A 38 -10.55 -6.48 5.51
N ILE A 39 -10.64 -7.79 5.80
CA ILE A 39 -9.91 -8.81 5.04
C ILE A 39 -10.27 -8.77 3.55
N LEU A 40 -11.56 -8.76 3.24
CA LEU A 40 -12.01 -8.81 1.85
C LEU A 40 -11.67 -7.53 1.08
N SER A 41 -11.83 -6.35 1.69
CA SER A 41 -11.43 -5.10 1.07
C SER A 41 -9.93 -5.05 0.76
N SER A 42 -9.09 -5.57 1.66
CA SER A 42 -7.63 -5.60 1.47
C SER A 42 -7.19 -6.59 0.39
N LEU A 43 -7.88 -7.73 0.28
CA LEU A 43 -7.66 -8.67 -0.83
C LEU A 43 -8.08 -8.06 -2.17
N CYS A 44 -9.24 -7.41 -2.24
CA CYS A 44 -9.66 -6.69 -3.45
C CYS A 44 -8.67 -5.59 -3.84
N PHE A 45 -8.15 -4.86 -2.86
CA PHE A 45 -7.09 -3.86 -3.09
C PHE A 45 -5.84 -4.49 -3.70
N GLY A 46 -5.40 -5.64 -3.20
CA GLY A 46 -4.21 -6.30 -3.77
C GLY A 46 -4.45 -6.96 -5.13
N VAL A 47 -5.66 -7.49 -5.39
CA VAL A 47 -6.05 -8.00 -6.72
C VAL A 47 -6.15 -6.86 -7.74
N TYR A 48 -6.64 -5.69 -7.35
CA TYR A 48 -6.64 -4.50 -8.20
C TYR A 48 -5.23 -4.17 -8.70
N HIS A 49 -4.21 -4.38 -7.86
CA HIS A 49 -2.82 -4.16 -8.25
C HIS A 49 -2.28 -5.17 -9.26
N TRP A 50 -2.94 -6.31 -9.49
CA TRP A 50 -2.58 -7.16 -10.62
C TRP A 50 -2.85 -6.50 -11.96
N TYR A 51 -3.93 -5.72 -12.05
CA TYR A 51 -4.29 -4.97 -13.26
C TYR A 51 -3.37 -3.77 -13.44
N THR A 52 -3.14 -2.99 -12.38
CA THR A 52 -2.33 -1.76 -12.49
C THR A 52 -0.85 -2.06 -12.77
N TYR A 53 -0.32 -3.18 -12.26
CA TYR A 53 1.05 -3.62 -12.57
C TYR A 53 1.16 -4.56 -13.77
N GLY A 54 0.05 -4.99 -14.37
CA GLY A 54 0.07 -5.85 -15.56
C GLY A 54 0.72 -7.22 -15.34
N VAL A 55 0.58 -7.81 -14.15
CA VAL A 55 1.32 -9.03 -13.75
C VAL A 55 0.58 -10.34 -14.01
N PHE A 56 -0.53 -10.31 -14.76
CA PHE A 56 -1.31 -11.51 -15.08
C PHE A 56 -0.48 -12.54 -15.87
N GLY A 57 -0.63 -13.81 -15.49
CA GLY A 57 0.04 -14.94 -16.16
C GLY A 57 1.29 -15.46 -15.46
N ASN A 58 1.84 -14.73 -14.49
CA ASN A 58 2.92 -15.22 -13.63
C ASN A 58 2.46 -15.36 -12.18
N PHE A 59 2.13 -16.59 -11.76
CA PHE A 59 1.60 -16.86 -10.42
C PHE A 59 2.52 -16.39 -9.27
N ALA A 60 3.84 -16.51 -9.43
CA ALA A 60 4.78 -16.08 -8.40
C ALA A 60 4.77 -14.56 -8.22
N ILE A 61 4.76 -13.81 -9.32
CA ILE A 61 4.69 -12.34 -9.28
C ILE A 61 3.31 -11.88 -8.80
N MET A 62 2.22 -12.52 -9.24
CA MET A 62 0.88 -12.22 -8.76
C MET A 62 0.76 -12.41 -7.25
N ALA A 63 1.25 -13.54 -6.72
CA ALA A 63 1.26 -13.80 -5.28
C ALA A 63 2.10 -12.77 -4.52
N PHE A 64 3.27 -12.42 -5.05
CA PHE A 64 4.12 -11.37 -4.49
C PHE A 64 3.38 -10.02 -4.43
N VAL A 65 2.86 -9.52 -5.57
CA VAL A 65 2.10 -8.26 -5.63
C VAL A 65 0.93 -8.27 -4.65
N LEU A 66 0.18 -9.38 -4.59
CA LEU A 66 -0.95 -9.51 -3.67
C LEU A 66 -0.51 -9.32 -2.22
N ILE A 67 0.56 -10.00 -1.79
CA ILE A 67 1.07 -9.90 -0.41
C ILE A 67 1.53 -8.47 -0.12
N MET A 68 2.31 -7.88 -1.04
CA MET A 68 2.94 -6.58 -0.85
C MET A 68 1.93 -5.43 -0.79
N THR A 69 0.76 -5.60 -1.40
CA THR A 69 -0.29 -4.55 -1.44
C THR A 69 -1.41 -4.84 -0.44
N ALA A 70 -1.80 -6.11 -0.26
CA ALA A 70 -2.86 -6.47 0.67
C ALA A 70 -2.46 -6.27 2.14
N ILE A 71 -1.18 -6.44 2.52
CA ILE A 71 -0.73 -6.23 3.91
C ILE A 71 -0.86 -4.76 4.35
N PRO A 72 -0.31 -3.77 3.62
CA PRO A 72 -0.63 -2.36 3.85
C PRO A 72 -2.14 -2.10 3.75
N GLY A 73 -2.78 -2.78 2.78
CA GLY A 73 -4.23 -2.85 2.61
C GLY A 73 -5.00 -3.18 3.89
N LEU A 74 -4.53 -4.13 4.70
CA LEU A 74 -5.18 -4.52 5.96
C LEU A 74 -5.14 -3.37 6.97
N VAL A 75 -4.03 -2.66 7.02
CA VAL A 75 -3.80 -1.63 8.03
C VAL A 75 -4.50 -0.34 7.71
N PHE A 76 -4.57 0.11 6.45
CA PHE A 76 -5.38 1.31 6.17
C PHE A 76 -6.88 1.01 6.32
N ALA A 77 -7.33 -0.22 6.05
CA ALA A 77 -8.71 -0.64 6.33
C ALA A 77 -9.00 -0.68 7.84
N TYR A 78 -8.08 -1.23 8.63
CA TYR A 78 -8.17 -1.22 10.09
C TYR A 78 -8.16 0.21 10.65
N ALA A 79 -7.30 1.08 10.15
CA ALA A 79 -7.22 2.49 10.52
C ALA A 79 -8.53 3.22 10.24
N PHE A 80 -9.14 3.01 9.08
CA PHE A 80 -10.45 3.57 8.74
C PHE A 80 -11.54 3.09 9.71
N VAL A 81 -11.63 1.77 9.95
CA VAL A 81 -12.66 1.21 10.84
C VAL A 81 -12.50 1.69 12.29
N LYS A 82 -11.27 1.85 12.78
CA LYS A 82 -11.00 2.30 14.15
C LYS A 82 -11.20 3.81 14.33
N THR A 83 -10.72 4.61 13.40
CA THR A 83 -10.81 6.07 13.51
C THR A 83 -12.14 6.64 12.99
N LYS A 84 -12.90 5.85 12.22
CA LYS A 84 -14.09 6.30 11.48
C LYS A 84 -13.79 7.52 10.60
N SER A 85 -12.54 7.64 10.14
CA SER A 85 -12.04 8.75 9.33
C SER A 85 -11.14 8.22 8.22
N MET A 86 -11.24 8.83 7.04
CA MET A 86 -10.35 8.52 5.92
C MET A 86 -8.97 9.18 6.07
N ALA A 87 -8.85 10.21 6.92
CA ALA A 87 -7.64 11.02 7.00
C ALA A 87 -6.40 10.18 7.34
N LEU A 88 -6.51 9.25 8.29
CA LEU A 88 -5.38 8.39 8.66
C LEU A 88 -5.03 7.38 7.56
N ALA A 89 -6.02 6.79 6.90
CA ALA A 89 -5.79 5.84 5.81
C ALA A 89 -5.08 6.53 4.63
N ILE A 90 -5.59 7.71 4.21
CA ILE A 90 -5.00 8.54 3.17
C ILE A 90 -3.58 8.98 3.55
N GLY A 91 -3.37 9.45 4.79
CA GLY A 91 -2.06 9.91 5.24
C GLY A 91 -1.02 8.79 5.25
N LEU A 92 -1.38 7.60 5.72
CA LEU A 92 -0.49 6.43 5.72
C LEU A 92 -0.13 6.00 4.29
N HIS A 93 -1.12 5.96 3.40
CA HIS A 93 -0.91 5.55 2.02
C HIS A 93 -0.09 6.60 1.24
N LEU A 94 -0.41 7.88 1.38
CA LEU A 94 0.37 8.95 0.76
C LEU A 94 1.80 9.01 1.30
N GLY A 95 1.98 8.79 2.60
CA GLY A 95 3.31 8.70 3.22
C GLY A 95 4.14 7.54 2.67
N TRP A 96 3.50 6.39 2.44
CA TRP A 96 4.13 5.25 1.77
C TRP A 96 4.55 5.58 0.33
N ASN A 97 3.62 6.11 -0.48
CA ASN A 97 3.92 6.46 -1.87
C ASN A 97 5.00 7.54 -1.96
N PHE A 98 4.91 8.59 -1.15
CA PHE A 98 5.94 9.63 -1.11
C PHE A 98 7.31 9.06 -0.74
N THR A 99 7.39 8.21 0.28
CA THR A 99 8.66 7.59 0.68
C THR A 99 9.20 6.68 -0.42
N ASN A 100 8.38 5.78 -0.96
CA ASN A 100 8.83 4.81 -1.97
C ASN A 100 9.17 5.48 -3.32
N ASN A 101 8.32 6.41 -3.76
CA ASN A 101 8.44 7.03 -5.08
C ASN A 101 9.40 8.22 -5.07
N SER A 102 9.35 9.08 -4.04
CA SER A 102 10.12 10.34 -4.02
C SER A 102 11.48 10.22 -3.33
N ILE A 103 11.60 9.38 -2.30
CA ILE A 103 12.87 9.18 -1.58
C ILE A 103 13.68 8.05 -2.23
N PHE A 104 13.03 6.93 -2.56
CA PHE A 104 13.71 5.75 -3.13
C PHE A 104 13.57 5.57 -4.64
N ALA A 105 12.90 6.49 -5.35
CA ALA A 105 12.80 6.53 -6.81
C ALA A 105 12.19 5.28 -7.49
N ASN A 106 11.30 4.54 -6.82
CA ASN A 106 10.69 3.31 -7.34
C ASN A 106 9.36 3.52 -8.11
N GLY A 107 8.96 4.76 -8.39
CA GLY A 107 7.68 5.09 -9.04
C GLY A 107 7.83 5.46 -10.52
N SER A 108 6.71 5.50 -11.26
CA SER A 108 6.63 5.85 -12.69
C SER A 108 7.13 7.25 -13.08
N TRP A 109 7.62 8.02 -12.10
CA TRP A 109 8.12 9.39 -12.24
C TRP A 109 9.60 9.49 -11.85
N SER A 110 10.37 8.38 -11.93
CA SER A 110 11.74 8.28 -11.39
C SER A 110 12.72 9.34 -11.91
N ASP A 111 12.41 9.97 -13.06
CA ASP A 111 13.22 11.01 -13.72
C ASP A 111 13.36 12.33 -12.92
N TYR A 112 12.65 12.49 -11.78
CA TYR A 112 12.48 13.79 -11.12
C TYR A 112 13.09 13.93 -9.69
N TYR A 113 13.92 13.00 -9.19
CA TYR A 113 14.18 12.89 -7.73
C TYR A 113 15.61 13.04 -7.18
N ILE A 114 15.67 13.18 -5.85
CA ILE A 114 16.60 14.01 -5.04
C ILE A 114 17.88 13.28 -4.57
N LEU A 115 17.87 11.94 -4.41
CA LEU A 115 18.94 11.25 -3.67
C LEU A 115 19.65 10.10 -4.40
N ILE A 116 19.18 9.64 -5.57
CA ILE A 116 19.79 8.48 -6.26
C ILE A 116 19.93 8.77 -7.77
N PRO A 117 21.09 8.48 -8.40
CA PRO A 117 21.24 8.56 -9.85
C PRO A 117 20.26 7.61 -10.55
N GLN A 118 19.65 8.11 -11.61
CA GLN A 118 18.65 7.45 -12.46
C GLN A 118 19.04 5.99 -12.78
N VAL A 119 18.25 5.02 -12.27
CA VAL A 119 18.25 3.66 -12.83
C VAL A 119 17.43 3.74 -14.14
N PRO A 120 17.98 3.36 -15.30
CA PRO A 120 17.29 3.52 -16.58
C PRO A 120 15.90 2.87 -16.59
N GLN A 121 14.87 3.65 -16.95
CA GLN A 121 13.50 3.18 -17.15
C GLN A 121 13.35 2.37 -18.44
N THR A 122 14.03 1.23 -18.58
CA THR A 122 13.65 0.24 -19.59
C THR A 122 12.38 -0.45 -19.09
N GLY A 123 11.26 -0.05 -19.70
CA GLY A 123 9.91 -0.36 -19.23
C GLY A 123 9.65 -1.83 -18.96
N ILE A 124 8.86 -2.11 -17.93
CA ILE A 124 8.20 -3.40 -17.64
C ILE A 124 9.15 -4.62 -17.42
N GLU A 125 10.44 -4.53 -17.75
CA GLU A 125 11.42 -5.62 -17.62
C GLU A 125 12.19 -5.63 -16.30
N THR A 126 11.93 -4.68 -15.39
CA THR A 126 12.67 -4.57 -14.11
C THR A 126 11.75 -4.55 -12.87
N MET A 127 10.67 -5.34 -12.87
CA MET A 127 10.56 -6.23 -11.71
C MET A 127 11.74 -7.19 -11.91
N PRO A 128 12.83 -7.13 -11.12
CA PRO A 128 13.81 -8.19 -11.19
C PRO A 128 12.98 -9.46 -11.05
N HIS A 129 13.11 -10.40 -12.00
CA HIS A 129 12.48 -11.70 -11.87
C HIS A 129 12.58 -12.08 -10.40
N LEU A 130 11.47 -12.39 -9.73
CA LEU A 130 11.50 -12.73 -8.31
C LEU A 130 12.60 -13.79 -8.01
N ALA A 131 12.91 -14.61 -9.04
CA ALA A 131 13.98 -15.60 -9.11
C ALA A 131 15.44 -15.07 -9.17
N GLY A 132 15.67 -13.78 -9.45
CA GLY A 132 16.98 -13.15 -9.60
C GLY A 132 17.24 -11.97 -8.65
N MET A 133 16.27 -11.59 -7.81
CA MET A 133 16.52 -10.62 -6.74
C MET A 133 17.49 -11.21 -5.72
N PRO A 134 18.53 -10.46 -5.30
CA PRO A 134 19.32 -10.80 -4.13
C PRO A 134 18.38 -11.01 -2.92
N ILE A 135 18.54 -12.11 -2.19
CA ILE A 135 17.61 -12.50 -1.11
C ILE A 135 17.50 -11.43 -0.01
N ASN A 136 18.58 -10.67 0.22
CA ASN A 136 18.62 -9.52 1.11
C ASN A 136 17.73 -8.38 0.64
N TYR A 137 17.63 -8.13 -0.67
CA TYR A 137 16.74 -7.12 -1.21
C TYR A 137 15.28 -7.53 -1.03
N LEU A 138 14.93 -8.77 -1.40
CA LEU A 138 13.58 -9.31 -1.19
C LEU A 138 13.17 -9.25 0.28
N PHE A 139 14.08 -9.62 1.18
CA PHE A 139 13.88 -9.53 2.62
C PHE A 139 13.62 -8.08 3.08
N ASN A 140 14.41 -7.11 2.63
CA ASN A 140 14.24 -5.71 3.00
C ASN A 140 12.91 -5.14 2.51
N VAL A 141 12.51 -5.45 1.28
CA VAL A 141 11.23 -4.97 0.73
C VAL A 141 10.06 -5.58 1.52
N LEU A 142 10.09 -6.89 1.79
CA LEU A 142 9.09 -7.56 2.64
C LEU A 142 9.04 -6.95 4.05
N LEU A 143 10.20 -6.73 4.65
CA LEU A 143 10.31 -6.16 6.00
C LEU A 143 9.71 -4.76 6.04
N ALA A 144 10.02 -3.88 5.08
CA ALA A 144 9.43 -2.54 5.01
C ALA A 144 7.89 -2.58 4.85
N ASN A 145 7.38 -3.49 4.02
CA ASN A 145 5.94 -3.63 3.75
C ASN A 145 5.16 -4.33 4.88
N ILE A 146 5.85 -4.98 5.82
CA ILE A 146 5.21 -5.61 6.99
C ILE A 146 5.36 -4.75 8.23
N MET A 147 6.55 -4.18 8.45
CA MET A 147 6.90 -3.47 9.69
C MET A 147 6.08 -2.21 9.90
N LEU A 148 5.93 -1.38 8.86
CA LEU A 148 5.16 -0.14 9.00
C LEU A 148 3.67 -0.41 9.22
N PRO A 149 3.01 -1.33 8.46
CA PRO A 149 1.66 -1.77 8.78
C PRO A 149 1.55 -2.35 10.20
N LEU A 150 2.46 -3.23 10.60
CA LEU A 150 2.44 -3.83 11.94
C LEU A 150 2.54 -2.79 13.04
N LEU A 151 3.49 -1.85 12.94
CA LEU A 151 3.67 -0.77 13.90
C LEU A 151 2.41 0.08 14.01
N THR A 152 1.84 0.48 12.87
CA THR A 152 0.60 1.24 12.83
C THR A 152 -0.55 0.49 13.51
N TYR A 153 -0.69 -0.81 13.24
CA TYR A 153 -1.68 -1.65 13.90
C TYR A 153 -1.49 -1.70 15.42
N LEU A 154 -0.25 -1.89 15.89
CA LEU A 154 0.08 -1.94 17.32
C LEU A 154 -0.22 -0.61 18.02
N VAL A 155 0.16 0.50 17.40
CA VAL A 155 -0.11 1.86 17.91
C VAL A 155 -1.62 2.09 18.03
N LEU A 156 -2.38 1.82 16.97
CA LEU A 156 -3.83 1.96 17.01
C LEU A 156 -4.49 1.02 18.02
N LYS A 157 -4.02 -0.22 18.12
CA LYS A 157 -4.51 -1.18 19.11
C LYS A 157 -4.28 -0.67 20.53
N TYR A 158 -3.11 -0.11 20.81
CA TYR A 158 -2.77 0.47 22.11
C TYR A 158 -3.64 1.69 22.44
N TYR A 159 -3.73 2.68 21.54
CA TYR A 159 -4.53 3.88 21.81
C TYR A 159 -6.01 3.57 22.04
N TYR A 160 -6.59 2.63 21.28
CA TYR A 160 -7.99 2.26 21.41
C TYR A 160 -8.28 1.18 22.45
N SER A 161 -7.27 0.51 23.02
CA SER A 161 -7.49 -0.31 24.22
C SER A 161 -7.69 0.59 25.44
N GLN A 162 -6.87 1.65 25.58
CA GLN A 162 -6.97 2.60 26.68
C GLN A 162 -8.28 3.40 26.67
N SER A 163 -8.92 3.59 25.51
CA SER A 163 -10.17 4.33 25.41
C SER A 163 -11.40 3.53 25.83
N LYS A 164 -11.29 2.21 26.01
CA LYS A 164 -12.40 1.37 26.50
C LYS A 164 -12.46 1.31 28.03
N ASP A 165 -11.37 1.66 28.69
CA ASP A 165 -11.24 1.65 30.16
C ASP A 165 -11.57 3.02 30.79
N LYS A 166 -12.08 3.97 29.99
CA LYS A 166 -12.61 5.27 30.41
C LYS A 166 -14.09 5.35 30.08
#